data_AF-A0A5K0V3F8-F1
#
_entry.id   AF-A0A5K0V3F8-F1
#
_cell.length_a   1.000
_cell.length_b   1.000
_cell.length_c   1.000
_cell.angle_alpha   90.00
_cell.angle_beta   90.00
_cell.angle_gamma   90.00
#
_symmetry.space_group_name_H-M   'P 1'
#
loop_
_entity.id
_entity.type
_entity.pdbx_description
1 polymer ?
#
loop_
_entity_poly.entity_id
_entity_poly.type
_entity_poly.pdbx_seq_one_letter_code
_entity_poly.pdbx_strand_id
1 'polypeptide(L)'
;MDQPTPSLLSSSLLSQLISQKLNHSNYLTWKRQIVPFIKSHRLYGHIDGTTPAPPKYIDREVKKTVVGDKGEISFEYETLTENNPEYEVWLAHDQSLVAYITSTLSEEVLIGIDDDLTALELWSTLATTYSQVSEALFLQLRRQFQDIKRGTRTVLEYLNEIKSVSDQLAAIGHPVSDKDKVQQALSGLGTEFDIFCTALEVLPVLPSFEDLKAKLFQHEASRVQRQNLIPSNSHNVLITMTHALQGNRTRPWTSQAGMGKGILPTPSGMNTTSATSRRVPTCFYCNKRGHVKSECWHNPQNKNNQVRRENRAAARSASSSSGSNQTSNVSAD
;
A
#
# COMPACT_ATOMS: atom_id res chain seq x y z
N MET A 1 52.87 -9.97 24.52
CA MET A 1 51.44 -10.25 24.76
C MET A 1 51.04 -11.24 23.71
N ASP A 2 50.68 -12.46 24.08
CA ASP A 2 50.28 -13.47 23.10
C ASP A 2 48.96 -13.05 22.46
N GLN A 3 49.00 -12.74 21.16
CA GLN A 3 47.79 -12.65 20.34
C GLN A 3 47.16 -14.05 20.36
N PRO A 4 45.92 -14.21 20.84
CA PRO A 4 45.27 -15.51 20.77
C PRO A 4 45.11 -15.87 19.31
N THR A 5 45.68 -17.00 18.90
CA THR A 5 45.41 -17.56 17.57
C THR A 5 43.90 -17.69 17.42
N PRO A 6 43.28 -17.09 16.37
CA PRO A 6 41.86 -17.28 16.17
C PRO A 6 41.65 -18.75 15.88
N SER A 7 40.99 -19.44 16.80
CA SER A 7 40.45 -20.76 16.54
C SER A 7 39.58 -20.63 15.30
N LEU A 8 39.98 -21.30 14.21
CA LEU A 8 39.22 -21.36 12.98
C LEU A 8 37.81 -21.86 13.32
N LEU A 9 36.85 -20.94 13.44
CA LEU A 9 35.48 -21.33 13.71
C LEU A 9 35.01 -22.16 12.54
N SER A 10 34.45 -23.33 12.87
CA SER A 10 33.90 -24.25 11.88
C SER A 10 32.97 -23.50 10.94
N SER A 11 33.12 -23.74 9.65
CA SER A 11 32.24 -23.22 8.58
C SER A 11 30.76 -23.52 8.84
N SER A 12 30.44 -24.50 9.70
CA SER A 12 29.10 -24.81 10.18
C SER A 12 28.42 -23.68 10.98
N LEU A 13 29.17 -22.77 11.62
CA LEU A 13 28.58 -21.62 12.32
C LEU A 13 28.20 -20.51 11.34
N LEU A 14 29.02 -20.28 10.31
CA LEU A 14 28.74 -19.28 9.28
C LEU A 14 27.49 -19.60 8.47
N SER A 15 27.28 -20.87 8.11
CA SER A 15 26.07 -21.32 7.40
C SER A 15 24.80 -21.28 8.25
N GLN A 16 24.92 -21.22 9.58
CA GLN A 16 23.79 -21.00 10.50
C GLN A 16 23.49 -19.50 10.72
N LEU A 17 24.51 -18.64 10.65
CA LEU A 17 24.40 -17.20 10.88
C LEU A 17 23.93 -16.41 9.65
N ILE A 18 24.25 -16.87 8.45
CA ILE A 18 23.90 -16.18 7.20
C ILE A 18 22.78 -16.95 6.49
N SER A 19 21.55 -16.48 6.71
CA SER A 19 20.33 -17.12 6.22
C SER A 19 20.17 -17.06 4.70
N GLN A 20 20.90 -16.17 4.00
CA GLN A 20 20.94 -16.10 2.55
C GLN A 20 22.35 -15.77 2.07
N LYS A 21 22.86 -16.56 1.13
CA LYS A 21 24.11 -16.28 0.43
C LYS A 21 23.99 -14.99 -0.40
N LEU A 22 25.09 -14.24 -0.55
CA LEU A 22 25.11 -13.03 -1.37
C LEU A 22 24.73 -13.35 -2.82
N ASN A 23 23.83 -12.57 -3.39
CA ASN A 23 23.46 -12.56 -4.79
C ASN A 23 23.31 -11.11 -5.30
N HIS A 24 22.92 -10.95 -6.57
CA HIS A 24 22.77 -9.63 -7.21
C HIS A 24 21.71 -8.70 -6.57
N SER A 25 20.78 -9.21 -5.74
CA SER A 25 19.67 -8.43 -5.19
C SER A 25 19.71 -8.23 -3.67
N ASN A 26 20.43 -9.07 -2.91
CA ASN A 26 20.35 -9.09 -1.44
C ASN A 26 21.54 -8.47 -0.70
N TYR A 27 22.46 -7.78 -1.40
CA TYR A 27 23.69 -7.20 -0.81
C TYR A 27 23.48 -6.45 0.50
N LEU A 28 22.46 -5.59 0.59
CA LEU A 28 22.15 -4.84 1.82
C LEU A 28 21.77 -5.75 2.99
N THR A 29 21.01 -6.82 2.73
CA THR A 29 20.60 -7.82 3.74
C THR A 29 21.78 -8.70 4.15
N TRP A 30 22.55 -9.20 3.19
CA TRP A 30 23.78 -9.97 3.45
C TRP A 30 24.79 -9.15 4.26
N LYS A 31 25.03 -7.88 3.89
CA LYS A 31 25.94 -6.96 4.60
C LYS A 31 25.51 -6.77 6.06
N ARG A 32 24.21 -6.66 6.34
CA ARG A 32 23.66 -6.57 7.71
C ARG A 32 23.93 -7.83 8.54
N GLN A 33 24.04 -9.02 7.91
CA GLN A 33 24.33 -10.29 8.59
C GLN A 33 25.83 -10.52 8.80
N ILE A 34 26.66 -10.28 7.79
CA ILE A 34 28.11 -10.60 7.85
C ILE A 34 28.92 -9.56 8.65
N VAL A 35 28.55 -8.27 8.64
CA VAL A 35 29.33 -7.22 9.35
C VAL A 35 29.40 -7.45 10.87
N PRO A 36 28.29 -7.78 11.59
CA PRO A 36 28.36 -8.13 13.00
C PRO A 36 29.28 -9.33 13.29
N PHE A 37 29.30 -10.35 12.43
CA PHE A 37 30.19 -11.50 12.55
C PHE A 37 31.67 -11.10 12.39
N ILE A 38 32.01 -10.31 11.36
CA ILE A 38 33.38 -9.84 11.15
C ILE A 38 33.84 -8.98 12.36
N LYS A 39 32.93 -8.16 12.92
CA LYS A 39 33.21 -7.35 14.12
C LYS A 39 33.39 -8.19 15.38
N SER A 40 32.62 -9.26 15.61
CA SER A 40 32.79 -10.11 16.79
C SER A 40 34.14 -10.83 16.80
N HIS A 41 34.71 -11.09 15.63
CA HIS A 41 36.04 -11.71 15.47
C HIS A 41 37.20 -10.70 15.46
N ARG A 42 36.93 -9.40 15.59
CA ARG A 42 37.91 -8.30 15.50
C ARG A 42 38.63 -8.18 14.15
N LEU A 43 38.15 -8.88 13.11
CA LEU A 43 38.72 -8.88 11.76
C LEU A 43 38.28 -7.68 10.92
N TYR A 44 37.43 -6.79 11.45
CA TYR A 44 36.90 -5.63 10.73
C TYR A 44 37.98 -4.67 10.21
N GLY A 45 39.15 -4.62 10.87
CA GLY A 45 40.28 -3.81 10.41
C GLY A 45 40.85 -4.20 9.04
N HIS A 46 40.69 -5.46 8.65
CA HIS A 46 41.13 -5.97 7.35
C HIS A 46 40.21 -5.52 6.20
N ILE A 47 38.94 -5.15 6.47
CA ILE A 47 37.99 -4.70 5.44
C ILE A 47 37.80 -3.18 5.38
N ASP A 48 38.22 -2.43 6.40
CA ASP A 48 38.21 -0.96 6.39
C ASP A 48 39.61 -0.33 6.20
N GLY A 49 40.66 -1.15 6.18
CA GLY A 49 42.05 -0.72 5.99
C GLY A 49 42.72 -0.18 7.25
N THR A 50 42.09 -0.24 8.43
CA THR A 50 42.70 0.21 9.69
C THR A 50 43.77 -0.73 10.24
N THR A 51 43.83 -1.99 9.77
CA THR A 51 44.95 -2.91 10.01
C THR A 51 45.68 -3.21 8.70
N PRO A 52 46.56 -2.30 8.21
CA PRO A 52 47.31 -2.51 6.97
C PRO A 52 48.32 -3.66 7.10
N ALA A 53 48.71 -4.24 5.96
CA ALA A 53 49.70 -5.31 5.92
C ALA A 53 51.06 -4.85 6.47
N PRO A 54 51.69 -5.60 7.39
CA PRO A 54 53.06 -5.35 7.82
C PRO A 54 54.06 -5.50 6.66
N PRO A 55 55.28 -4.93 6.76
CA PRO A 55 56.36 -5.24 5.82
C PRO A 55 56.62 -6.75 5.79
N LYS A 56 56.76 -7.35 4.61
CA LYS A 56 57.02 -8.79 4.47
C LYS A 56 58.37 -9.23 5.03
N TYR A 57 59.33 -8.31 5.00
CA TYR A 57 60.70 -8.50 5.45
C TYR A 57 61.08 -7.41 6.47
N ILE A 58 61.90 -7.77 7.45
CA ILE A 58 62.49 -6.85 8.43
C ILE A 58 64.00 -7.04 8.39
N ASP A 59 64.74 -5.93 8.36
CA ASP A 59 66.20 -5.97 8.50
C ASP A 59 66.59 -6.01 9.97
N ARG A 60 67.41 -6.99 10.33
CA ARG A 60 67.92 -7.21 11.68
C ARG A 60 69.43 -6.98 11.70
N GLU A 61 69.87 -6.00 12.49
CA GLU A 61 71.29 -5.78 12.73
C GLU A 61 71.85 -6.88 13.67
N VAL A 62 72.78 -7.68 13.14
CA VAL A 62 73.53 -8.67 13.90
C VAL A 62 74.91 -8.12 14.20
N LYS A 63 75.22 -8.03 15.50
CA LYS A 63 76.54 -7.58 15.98
C LYS A 63 77.57 -8.69 15.81
N LYS A 64 78.37 -8.62 14.75
CA LYS A 64 79.46 -9.53 14.47
C LYS A 64 80.70 -9.11 15.27
N THR A 65 81.26 -10.04 16.03
CA THR A 65 82.51 -9.79 16.76
C THR A 65 83.66 -10.29 15.90
N VAL A 66 84.51 -9.38 15.44
CA VAL A 66 85.68 -9.70 14.63
C VAL A 66 86.92 -9.56 15.52
N VAL A 67 87.72 -10.62 15.58
CA VAL A 67 88.99 -10.63 16.31
C VAL A 67 90.10 -10.47 15.28
N GLY A 68 90.74 -9.31 15.26
CA GLY A 68 91.89 -9.06 14.39
C GLY A 68 93.13 -9.82 14.85
N ASP A 69 94.11 -9.98 13.94
CA ASP A 69 95.31 -10.82 14.12
C ASP A 69 96.17 -10.52 15.37
N LYS A 70 95.94 -9.40 16.04
CA LYS A 70 96.63 -8.98 17.28
C LYS A 70 95.80 -9.22 18.56
N GLY A 71 94.65 -9.91 18.47
CA GLY A 71 93.69 -10.05 19.57
C GLY A 71 92.83 -8.81 19.81
N GLU A 72 92.81 -7.88 18.86
CA GLU A 72 92.01 -6.65 18.92
C GLU A 72 90.56 -6.96 18.53
N ILE A 73 89.62 -6.64 19.41
CA ILE A 73 88.19 -6.94 19.23
C ILE A 73 87.49 -5.75 18.58
N SER A 74 87.12 -5.88 17.31
CA SER A 74 86.24 -4.95 16.62
C SER A 74 84.81 -5.50 16.56
N PHE A 75 83.85 -4.59 16.42
CA PHE A 75 82.44 -4.91 16.27
C PHE A 75 81.95 -4.41 14.92
N GLU A 76 81.60 -5.33 14.05
CA GLU A 76 80.94 -5.06 12.78
C GLU A 76 79.43 -5.27 12.93
N TYR A 77 78.64 -4.55 12.13
CA TYR A 77 77.19 -4.65 12.13
C TYR A 77 76.77 -5.19 10.76
N GLU A 78 76.13 -6.36 10.74
CA GLU A 78 75.69 -7.03 9.53
C GLU A 78 74.15 -7.01 9.49
N THR A 79 73.57 -6.39 8.48
CA THR A 79 72.12 -6.32 8.29
C THR A 79 71.62 -7.59 7.60
N LEU A 80 70.86 -8.42 8.32
CA LEU A 80 70.20 -9.60 7.77
C LEU A 80 68.72 -9.30 7.51
N THR A 81 68.28 -9.46 6.27
CA THR A 81 66.85 -9.39 5.91
C THR A 81 66.17 -10.71 6.26
N GLU A 82 65.30 -10.69 7.28
CA GLU A 82 64.53 -11.84 7.76
C GLU A 82 63.04 -11.70 7.41
N ASN A 83 62.29 -12.80 7.26
CA ASN A 83 60.83 -12.75 7.07
C ASN A 83 60.14 -12.21 8.32
N ASN A 84 59.14 -11.35 8.14
CA ASN A 84 58.39 -10.80 9.27
C ASN A 84 57.32 -11.80 9.78
N PRO A 85 57.41 -12.31 11.02
CA PRO A 85 56.38 -13.19 11.57
C PRO A 85 55.02 -12.49 11.75
N GLU A 86 54.99 -11.16 11.90
CA GLU A 86 53.75 -10.41 11.98
C GLU A 86 53.02 -10.35 10.63
N TYR A 87 53.76 -10.36 9.50
CA TYR A 87 53.17 -10.43 8.17
C TYR A 87 52.48 -11.79 7.93
N GLU A 88 53.10 -12.89 8.33
CA GLU A 88 52.52 -14.24 8.23
C GLU A 88 51.23 -14.37 9.07
N VAL A 89 51.22 -13.83 10.30
CA VAL A 89 50.01 -13.80 11.15
C VAL A 89 48.93 -12.92 10.55
N TRP A 90 49.28 -11.74 10.02
CA TRP A 90 48.34 -10.85 9.33
C TRP A 90 47.74 -11.53 8.09
N LEU A 91 48.56 -12.21 7.28
CA LEU A 91 48.14 -12.91 6.08
C LEU A 91 47.21 -14.09 6.41
N ALA A 92 47.50 -14.84 7.47
CA ALA A 92 46.63 -15.92 7.96
C ALA A 92 45.24 -15.39 8.37
N HIS A 93 45.17 -14.21 8.99
CA HIS A 93 43.89 -13.56 9.35
C HIS A 93 43.14 -13.05 8.12
N ASP A 94 43.84 -12.39 7.19
CA ASP A 94 43.27 -11.90 5.92
C ASP A 94 42.67 -13.05 5.10
N GLN A 95 43.42 -14.13 4.90
CA GLN A 95 42.98 -15.28 4.11
C GLN A 95 41.90 -16.11 4.80
N SER A 96 41.90 -16.19 6.14
CA SER A 96 40.77 -16.76 6.89
C SER A 96 39.48 -15.95 6.67
N LEU A 97 39.60 -14.63 6.62
CA LEU A 97 38.48 -13.73 6.35
C LEU A 97 38.00 -13.81 4.89
N VAL A 98 38.91 -13.94 3.92
CA VAL A 98 38.57 -14.24 2.51
C VAL A 98 37.75 -15.54 2.44
N ALA A 99 38.22 -16.63 3.04
CA ALA A 99 37.51 -17.90 3.09
C ALA A 99 36.13 -17.80 3.77
N TYR A 100 36.01 -16.98 4.82
CA TYR A 100 34.72 -16.71 5.45
C TYR A 100 33.78 -15.95 4.52
N ILE A 101 34.24 -14.88 3.85
CA ILE A 101 33.43 -14.11 2.91
C ILE A 101 32.99 -15.00 1.75
N THR A 102 33.92 -15.68 1.06
CA THR A 102 33.62 -16.54 -0.11
C THR A 102 32.64 -17.67 0.21
N SER A 103 32.71 -18.28 1.40
CA SER A 103 31.76 -19.32 1.81
C SER A 103 30.29 -18.85 1.83
N THR A 104 30.08 -17.53 1.98
CA THR A 104 28.76 -16.87 2.10
C THR A 104 28.23 -16.32 0.78
N LEU A 105 28.95 -16.51 -0.34
CA LEU A 105 28.55 -16.05 -1.66
C LEU A 105 27.76 -17.14 -2.41
N SER A 106 26.90 -16.74 -3.36
CA SER A 106 26.31 -17.68 -4.33
C SER A 106 27.34 -18.09 -5.38
N GLU A 107 27.07 -19.19 -6.08
CA GLU A 107 27.90 -19.67 -7.19
C GLU A 107 28.03 -18.62 -8.31
N GLU A 108 26.93 -17.92 -8.63
CA GLU A 108 26.90 -16.82 -9.60
C GLU A 108 27.87 -15.69 -9.23
N VAL A 109 27.97 -15.36 -7.94
CA VAL A 109 28.86 -14.31 -7.42
C VAL A 109 30.31 -14.78 -7.40
N LEU A 110 30.56 -16.05 -7.05
CA LEU A 110 31.91 -16.62 -7.00
C LEU A 110 32.60 -16.67 -8.36
N ILE A 111 31.87 -16.94 -9.44
CA ILE A 111 32.43 -17.00 -10.81
C ILE A 111 32.99 -15.64 -11.28
N GLY A 112 32.52 -14.53 -10.69
CA GLY A 112 32.93 -13.17 -11.05
C GLY A 112 34.02 -12.55 -10.16
N ILE A 113 34.74 -13.36 -9.37
CA ILE A 113 35.72 -12.92 -8.39
C ILE A 113 37.08 -13.55 -8.73
N ASP A 114 38.15 -12.75 -8.69
CA ASP A 114 39.52 -13.23 -8.92
C ASP A 114 40.03 -14.07 -7.73
N ASP A 115 40.83 -15.10 -8.00
CA ASP A 115 41.29 -16.07 -7.00
C ASP A 115 42.30 -15.47 -5.97
N ASP A 116 43.09 -14.46 -6.37
CA ASP A 116 44.23 -13.92 -5.61
C ASP A 116 43.93 -12.55 -4.93
N LEU A 117 42.77 -12.40 -4.28
CA LEU A 117 42.38 -11.14 -3.62
C LEU A 117 42.66 -11.12 -2.11
N THR A 118 43.10 -9.97 -1.59
CA THR A 118 43.07 -9.71 -0.14
C THR A 118 41.63 -9.51 0.36
N ALA A 119 41.40 -9.62 1.67
CA ALA A 119 40.06 -9.38 2.23
C ALA A 119 39.56 -7.95 1.99
N LEU A 120 40.47 -6.97 1.95
CA LEU A 120 40.17 -5.57 1.63
C LEU A 120 39.69 -5.43 0.18
N GLU A 121 40.43 -6.00 -0.77
CA GLU A 121 40.11 -5.92 -2.20
C GLU A 121 38.80 -6.65 -2.49
N LEU A 122 38.65 -7.90 -2.02
CA LEU A 122 37.40 -8.68 -2.12
C LEU A 122 36.20 -7.91 -1.56
N TRP A 123 36.33 -7.35 -0.35
CA TRP A 123 35.26 -6.57 0.26
C TRP A 123 34.93 -5.31 -0.54
N SER A 124 35.95 -4.63 -1.09
CA SER A 124 35.77 -3.44 -1.91
C SER A 124 35.08 -3.75 -3.25
N THR A 125 35.47 -4.82 -3.94
CA THR A 125 34.88 -5.29 -5.21
C THR A 125 33.44 -5.75 -5.02
N LEU A 126 33.15 -6.49 -3.94
CA LEU A 126 31.77 -6.84 -3.58
C LEU A 126 30.95 -5.59 -3.26
N ALA A 127 31.53 -4.62 -2.54
CA ALA A 127 30.84 -3.38 -2.20
C ALA A 127 30.54 -2.51 -3.42
N THR A 128 31.49 -2.27 -4.32
CA THR A 128 31.28 -1.45 -5.51
C THR A 128 30.27 -2.09 -6.46
N THR A 129 30.46 -3.37 -6.78
CA THR A 129 29.65 -4.10 -7.77
C THR A 129 28.22 -4.31 -7.28
N TYR A 130 28.04 -4.82 -6.07
CA TYR A 130 26.72 -5.28 -5.61
C TYR A 130 25.92 -4.21 -4.87
N SER A 131 26.55 -3.17 -4.30
CA SER A 131 25.77 -2.06 -3.72
C SER A 131 25.00 -1.31 -4.80
N GLN A 132 25.66 -0.91 -5.88
CA GLN A 132 25.06 -0.16 -6.99
C GLN A 132 23.91 -0.94 -7.64
N VAL A 133 24.10 -2.24 -7.90
CA VAL A 133 23.05 -3.10 -8.47
C VAL A 133 21.88 -3.26 -7.49
N SER A 134 22.13 -3.47 -6.20
CA SER A 134 21.04 -3.59 -5.20
C SER A 134 20.27 -2.28 -5.01
N GLU A 135 20.94 -1.13 -5.08
CA GLU A 135 20.31 0.20 -4.99
C GLU A 135 19.51 0.53 -6.26
N ALA A 136 20.06 0.25 -7.44
CA ALA A 136 19.36 0.41 -8.71
C ALA A 136 18.10 -0.47 -8.78
N LEU A 137 18.20 -1.74 -8.35
CA LEU A 137 17.07 -2.66 -8.26
C LEU A 137 16.01 -2.17 -7.26
N PHE A 138 16.42 -1.68 -6.09
CA PHE A 138 15.51 -1.07 -5.11
C PHE A 138 14.79 0.16 -5.70
N LEU A 139 15.51 1.06 -6.37
CA LEU A 139 14.93 2.25 -7.01
C LEU A 139 13.98 1.87 -8.17
N GLN A 140 14.33 0.85 -8.95
CA GLN A 140 13.49 0.30 -10.01
C GLN A 140 12.18 -0.28 -9.45
N LEU A 141 12.25 -1.16 -8.45
CA LEU A 141 11.08 -1.77 -7.82
C LEU A 141 10.23 -0.75 -7.08
N ARG A 142 10.84 0.25 -6.44
CA ARG A 142 10.12 1.37 -5.80
C ARG A 142 9.39 2.24 -6.82
N ARG A 143 10.00 2.50 -7.99
CA ARG A 143 9.33 3.20 -9.10
C ARG A 143 8.20 2.36 -9.67
N GLN A 144 8.45 1.08 -9.95
CA GLN A 144 7.43 0.14 -10.41
C GLN A 144 6.25 0.11 -9.44
N PHE A 145 6.50 0.00 -8.13
CA PHE A 145 5.46 0.04 -7.10
C PHE A 145 4.59 1.30 -7.22
N GLN A 146 5.21 2.47 -7.39
CA GLN A 146 4.50 3.76 -7.50
C GLN A 146 3.75 3.95 -8.83
N ASP A 147 4.26 3.37 -9.93
CA ASP A 147 3.65 3.46 -11.26
C ASP A 147 2.58 2.39 -11.54
N ILE A 148 2.39 1.39 -10.65
CA ILE A 148 1.33 0.37 -10.79
C ILE A 148 -0.06 1.01 -10.82
N LYS A 149 -0.69 0.92 -12.01
CA LYS A 149 -2.04 1.39 -12.31
C LYS A 149 -2.84 0.24 -12.93
N ARG A 150 -4.13 0.15 -12.60
CA ARG A 150 -5.03 -0.93 -13.06
C ARG A 150 -5.17 -0.93 -14.57
N GLY A 151 -5.41 0.24 -15.16
CA GLY A 151 -5.64 0.38 -16.60
C GLY A 151 -6.77 -0.53 -17.08
N THR A 152 -6.49 -1.38 -18.08
CA THR A 152 -7.43 -2.35 -18.63
C THR A 152 -7.42 -3.73 -17.93
N ARG A 153 -6.56 -3.93 -16.91
CA ARG A 153 -6.39 -5.21 -16.20
C ARG A 153 -7.53 -5.47 -15.22
N THR A 154 -7.74 -6.73 -14.86
CA THR A 154 -8.69 -7.10 -13.80
C THR A 154 -8.21 -6.58 -12.44
N VAL A 155 -9.14 -6.38 -11.49
CA VAL A 155 -8.81 -5.97 -10.12
C VAL A 155 -7.92 -7.02 -9.43
N LEU A 156 -8.13 -8.31 -9.74
CA LEU A 156 -7.33 -9.42 -9.22
C LEU A 156 -5.87 -9.36 -9.66
N GLU A 157 -5.61 -9.20 -10.97
CA GLU A 157 -4.26 -9.11 -11.52
C GLU A 157 -3.52 -7.89 -10.94
N TYR A 158 -4.18 -6.73 -10.91
CA TYR A 158 -3.66 -5.49 -10.32
C TYR A 158 -3.24 -5.66 -8.85
N LEU A 159 -4.12 -6.24 -8.02
CA LEU A 159 -3.83 -6.48 -6.60
C LEU A 159 -2.75 -7.56 -6.37
N ASN A 160 -2.51 -8.43 -7.36
CA ASN A 160 -1.43 -9.43 -7.30
C ASN A 160 -0.10 -8.85 -7.76
N GLU A 161 -0.09 -7.91 -8.71
CA GLU A 161 1.10 -7.15 -9.10
C GLU A 161 1.62 -6.28 -7.95
N ILE A 162 0.74 -5.54 -7.26
CA ILE A 162 1.10 -4.78 -6.03
C ILE A 162 1.70 -5.71 -4.98
N LYS A 163 1.09 -6.89 -4.77
CA LYS A 163 1.62 -7.89 -3.83
C LYS A 163 3.00 -8.37 -4.25
N SER A 164 3.17 -8.80 -5.50
CA SER A 164 4.44 -9.32 -6.01
C SER A 164 5.58 -8.31 -5.88
N VAL A 165 5.37 -7.05 -6.23
CA VAL A 165 6.40 -6.00 -6.11
C VAL A 165 6.67 -5.66 -4.63
N SER A 166 5.65 -5.69 -3.77
CA SER A 166 5.83 -5.53 -2.32
C SER A 166 6.65 -6.67 -1.70
N ASP A 167 6.40 -7.91 -2.13
CA ASP A 167 7.09 -9.10 -1.66
C ASP A 167 8.56 -9.12 -2.16
N GLN A 168 8.82 -8.63 -3.37
CA GLN A 168 10.19 -8.40 -3.90
C GLN A 168 10.94 -7.30 -3.13
N LEU A 169 10.28 -6.18 -2.81
CA LEU A 169 10.86 -5.13 -1.95
C LEU A 169 11.16 -5.66 -0.54
N ALA A 170 10.29 -6.50 0.03
CA ALA A 170 10.53 -7.18 1.29
C ALA A 170 11.73 -8.15 1.22
N ALA A 171 11.89 -8.90 0.12
CA ALA A 171 13.04 -9.80 -0.08
C ALA A 171 14.39 -9.07 -0.14
N ILE A 172 14.43 -7.85 -0.67
CA ILE A 172 15.64 -6.98 -0.69
C ILE A 172 15.88 -6.32 0.69
N GLY A 173 15.04 -6.58 1.69
CA GLY A 173 15.18 -6.05 3.04
C GLY A 173 14.60 -4.64 3.23
N HIS A 174 13.67 -4.25 2.35
CA HIS A 174 12.90 -3.00 2.37
C HIS A 174 11.38 -3.28 2.35
N PRO A 175 10.81 -3.91 3.39
CA PRO A 175 9.39 -4.26 3.43
C PRO A 175 8.48 -3.03 3.36
N VAL A 176 7.48 -3.08 2.47
CA VAL A 176 6.47 -2.04 2.31
C VAL A 176 5.41 -2.17 3.41
N SER A 177 5.03 -1.06 4.05
CA SER A 177 3.95 -1.02 5.03
C SER A 177 2.60 -1.33 4.39
N ASP A 178 1.70 -2.03 5.07
CA ASP A 178 0.36 -2.30 4.56
C ASP A 178 -0.44 -1.02 4.28
N LYS A 179 -0.18 0.05 5.05
CA LYS A 179 -0.74 1.38 4.77
C LYS A 179 -0.33 1.89 3.38
N ASP A 180 0.94 1.71 3.02
CA ASP A 180 1.48 2.19 1.75
C ASP A 180 0.99 1.31 0.58
N LYS A 181 0.83 -0.01 0.79
CA LYS A 181 0.18 -0.93 -0.17
C LYS A 181 -1.26 -0.51 -0.44
N VAL A 182 -2.01 -0.17 0.61
CA VAL A 182 -3.40 0.31 0.50
C VAL A 182 -3.46 1.65 -0.21
N GLN A 183 -2.63 2.63 0.17
CA GLN A 183 -2.58 3.93 -0.50
C GLN A 183 -2.21 3.81 -1.99
N GLN A 184 -1.22 2.96 -2.33
CA GLN A 184 -0.86 2.70 -3.72
C GLN A 184 -2.02 2.07 -4.49
N ALA A 185 -2.68 1.04 -3.92
CA ALA A 185 -3.85 0.41 -4.52
C ALA A 185 -4.99 1.40 -4.78
N LEU A 186 -5.27 2.31 -3.84
CA LEU A 186 -6.29 3.35 -3.98
C LEU A 186 -5.95 4.35 -5.10
N SER A 187 -4.68 4.73 -5.23
CA SER A 187 -4.22 5.69 -6.26
C SER A 187 -4.29 5.16 -7.70
N GLY A 188 -4.16 3.84 -7.91
CA GLY A 188 -4.08 3.23 -9.24
C GLY A 188 -5.34 2.52 -9.71
N LEU A 189 -6.42 2.46 -8.91
CA LEU A 189 -7.66 1.73 -9.24
C LEU A 189 -8.45 2.32 -10.42
N GLY A 190 -8.33 3.63 -10.69
CA GLY A 190 -9.03 4.31 -11.78
C GLY A 190 -10.41 4.88 -11.38
N THR A 191 -10.93 5.79 -12.21
CA THR A 191 -12.09 6.64 -11.87
C THR A 191 -13.38 5.87 -11.63
N GLU A 192 -13.50 4.65 -12.15
CA GLU A 192 -14.65 3.79 -11.86
C GLU A 192 -14.76 3.41 -10.37
N PHE A 193 -13.66 3.47 -9.61
CA PHE A 193 -13.62 3.20 -8.17
C PHE A 193 -13.58 4.46 -7.29
N ASP A 194 -13.67 5.69 -7.84
CA ASP A 194 -13.55 6.93 -7.06
C ASP A 194 -14.49 6.96 -5.83
N ILE A 195 -15.75 6.56 -5.99
CA ILE A 195 -16.74 6.48 -4.90
C ILE A 195 -16.29 5.51 -3.78
N PHE A 196 -15.61 4.42 -4.15
CA PHE A 196 -15.07 3.44 -3.21
C PHE A 196 -13.79 3.96 -2.54
N CYS A 197 -12.92 4.65 -3.27
CA CYS A 197 -11.74 5.32 -2.71
C CYS A 197 -12.15 6.39 -1.69
N THR A 198 -13.06 7.30 -2.05
CA THR A 198 -13.60 8.32 -1.12
C THR A 198 -14.25 7.70 0.12
N ALA A 199 -14.98 6.59 -0.02
CA ALA A 199 -15.58 5.89 1.11
C ALA A 199 -14.56 5.25 2.06
N LEU A 200 -13.37 4.88 1.57
CA LEU A 200 -12.28 4.34 2.39
C LEU A 200 -11.38 5.43 2.98
N GLU A 201 -11.17 6.55 2.29
CA GLU A 201 -10.39 7.70 2.78
C GLU A 201 -11.04 8.38 4.01
N VAL A 202 -12.36 8.28 4.14
CA VAL A 202 -13.10 8.81 5.30
C VAL A 202 -13.03 7.87 6.52
N LEU A 203 -12.47 6.66 6.41
CA LEU A 203 -12.30 5.77 7.55
C LEU A 203 -11.16 6.24 8.47
N PRO A 204 -11.36 6.23 9.81
CA PRO A 204 -10.33 6.68 10.76
C PRO A 204 -9.12 5.74 10.83
N VAL A 205 -9.25 4.50 10.35
CA VAL A 205 -8.18 3.51 10.22
C VAL A 205 -8.32 2.87 8.85
N LEU A 206 -7.27 2.93 8.04
CA LEU A 206 -7.21 2.23 6.76
C LEU A 206 -7.23 0.71 7.00
N PRO A 207 -8.00 -0.07 6.22
CA PRO A 207 -8.03 -1.53 6.34
C PRO A 207 -6.66 -2.14 6.05
N SER A 208 -6.43 -3.41 6.44
CA SER A 208 -5.24 -4.14 5.98
C SER A 208 -5.29 -4.31 4.45
N PHE A 209 -4.15 -4.62 3.83
CA PHE A 209 -4.11 -4.87 2.39
C PHE A 209 -5.00 -6.08 2.00
N GLU A 210 -5.12 -7.09 2.87
CA GLU A 210 -5.98 -8.25 2.65
C GLU A 210 -7.48 -7.90 2.78
N ASP A 211 -7.85 -7.13 3.81
CA ASP A 211 -9.20 -6.58 3.96
C ASP A 211 -9.60 -5.68 2.77
N LEU A 212 -8.64 -4.91 2.23
CA LEU A 212 -8.85 -4.10 1.03
C LEU A 212 -9.16 -4.99 -0.17
N LYS A 213 -8.43 -6.10 -0.37
CA LYS A 213 -8.73 -7.06 -1.45
C LYS A 213 -10.17 -7.58 -1.33
N ALA A 214 -10.56 -8.05 -0.14
CA ALA A 214 -11.89 -8.57 0.11
C ALA A 214 -12.99 -7.53 -0.17
N LYS A 215 -12.82 -6.28 0.30
CA LYS A 215 -13.74 -5.17 0.03
C LYS A 215 -13.81 -4.81 -1.45
N LEU A 216 -12.69 -4.86 -2.18
CA LEU A 216 -12.64 -4.61 -3.61
C LEU A 216 -13.41 -5.67 -4.41
N PHE A 217 -13.18 -6.95 -4.14
CA PHE A 217 -13.93 -8.05 -4.79
C PHE A 217 -15.43 -7.96 -4.51
N GLN A 218 -15.82 -7.68 -3.26
CA GLN A 218 -17.23 -7.49 -2.91
C GLN A 218 -17.85 -6.31 -3.66
N HIS A 219 -17.10 -5.21 -3.83
CA HIS A 219 -17.56 -4.04 -4.58
C HIS A 219 -17.66 -4.34 -6.08
N GLU A 220 -16.67 -5.01 -6.68
CA GLU A 220 -16.67 -5.42 -8.09
C GLU A 220 -17.87 -6.33 -8.42
N ALA A 221 -18.09 -7.39 -7.63
CA ALA A 221 -19.27 -8.25 -7.76
C ALA A 221 -20.59 -7.47 -7.62
N SER A 222 -20.65 -6.54 -6.67
CA SER A 222 -21.82 -5.66 -6.45
C SER A 222 -22.04 -4.63 -7.57
N ARG A 223 -21.01 -4.30 -8.36
CA ARG A 223 -21.13 -3.46 -9.56
C ARG A 223 -21.63 -4.26 -10.75
N VAL A 224 -21.03 -5.43 -11.03
CA VAL A 224 -21.46 -6.32 -12.12
C VAL A 224 -22.94 -6.68 -11.95
N GLN A 225 -23.37 -7.04 -10.74
CA GLN A 225 -24.77 -7.33 -10.47
C GLN A 225 -25.69 -6.12 -10.68
N ARG A 226 -25.23 -4.90 -10.36
CA ARG A 226 -26.00 -3.66 -10.62
C ARG A 226 -26.02 -3.24 -12.08
N GLN A 227 -24.97 -3.53 -12.85
CA GLN A 227 -24.94 -3.28 -14.29
C GLN A 227 -25.87 -4.25 -15.05
N ASN A 228 -25.92 -5.52 -14.64
CA ASN A 228 -26.87 -6.51 -15.18
C ASN A 228 -28.35 -6.19 -14.88
N LEU A 229 -28.63 -5.31 -13.92
CA LEU A 229 -29.98 -4.83 -13.58
C LEU A 229 -30.44 -3.63 -14.44
N ILE A 230 -29.61 -3.15 -15.38
CA ILE A 230 -29.96 -2.08 -16.33
C ILE A 230 -30.13 -2.70 -17.73
N PRO A 231 -31.37 -2.89 -18.23
CA PRO A 231 -31.57 -3.35 -19.60
C PRO A 231 -31.14 -2.28 -20.60
N SER A 232 -30.39 -2.63 -21.63
CA SER A 232 -29.84 -1.72 -22.66
C SER A 232 -30.85 -0.96 -23.53
N ASN A 233 -32.14 -1.00 -23.21
CA ASN A 233 -33.24 -0.39 -23.99
C ASN A 233 -33.81 0.90 -23.37
N SER A 234 -33.18 1.49 -22.36
CA SER A 234 -33.65 2.73 -21.71
C SER A 234 -33.13 4.03 -22.36
N HIS A 235 -33.10 4.09 -23.70
CA HIS A 235 -33.07 5.37 -24.43
C HIS A 235 -34.46 6.02 -24.38
N ASN A 236 -34.78 6.74 -23.29
CA ASN A 236 -35.94 7.65 -23.23
C ASN A 236 -35.87 8.58 -21.99
N VAL A 237 -34.90 9.49 -21.95
CA VAL A 237 -34.96 10.67 -21.06
C VAL A 237 -35.42 11.86 -21.90
N LEU A 238 -36.72 12.14 -21.87
CA LEU A 238 -37.33 13.24 -22.61
C LEU A 238 -36.95 14.59 -21.97
N ILE A 239 -36.08 15.36 -22.64
CA ILE A 239 -35.77 16.74 -22.26
C ILE A 239 -36.90 17.64 -22.76
N THR A 240 -37.90 17.86 -21.91
CA THR A 240 -39.03 18.75 -22.24
C THR A 240 -38.63 20.22 -22.06
N MET A 241 -38.23 20.90 -23.14
CA MET A 241 -38.19 22.36 -23.16
C MET A 241 -39.63 22.92 -23.07
N THR A 242 -39.86 23.90 -22.20
CA THR A 242 -41.17 24.55 -22.05
C THR A 242 -41.09 26.04 -22.39
N HIS A 243 -41.73 26.41 -23.50
CA HIS A 243 -42.05 27.80 -23.85
C HIS A 243 -43.49 28.15 -23.43
N ALA A 244 -43.71 29.43 -23.12
CA ALA A 244 -44.95 30.22 -23.29
C ALA A 244 -45.95 30.51 -22.13
N LEU A 245 -45.80 31.72 -21.55
CA LEU A 245 -46.77 32.85 -21.47
C LEU A 245 -48.16 32.82 -20.72
N GLN A 246 -48.24 33.67 -19.67
CA GLN A 246 -49.18 34.82 -19.45
C GLN A 246 -50.64 34.73 -18.84
N GLY A 247 -50.85 35.49 -17.73
CA GLY A 247 -52.09 36.26 -17.39
C GLY A 247 -52.88 35.91 -16.08
N ASN A 248 -53.56 36.80 -15.31
CA ASN A 248 -53.65 38.29 -15.27
C ASN A 248 -54.44 38.85 -14.02
N ARG A 249 -54.15 40.11 -13.56
CA ARG A 249 -54.89 41.05 -12.61
C ARG A 249 -54.99 40.70 -11.09
N THR A 250 -55.04 41.64 -10.11
CA THR A 250 -55.50 43.07 -10.01
C THR A 250 -54.54 44.05 -9.26
N ARG A 251 -54.92 45.36 -9.11
CA ARG A 251 -54.09 46.55 -8.69
C ARG A 251 -54.17 46.94 -7.19
N PRO A 252 -53.33 47.89 -6.66
CA PRO A 252 -53.51 49.37 -6.76
C PRO A 252 -52.26 50.10 -7.35
N TRP A 253 -52.33 51.12 -8.25
CA TRP A 253 -52.59 52.56 -7.98
C TRP A 253 -51.51 53.20 -7.04
N THR A 254 -50.64 54.15 -7.41
CA THR A 254 -50.41 55.08 -8.57
C THR A 254 -48.88 55.37 -8.74
N SER A 255 -48.29 56.24 -9.58
CA SER A 255 -48.71 57.36 -10.46
C SER A 255 -47.84 57.48 -11.75
N GLN A 256 -48.26 58.35 -12.69
CA GLN A 256 -47.46 59.03 -13.74
C GLN A 256 -47.11 58.28 -15.06
N ALA A 257 -47.92 58.61 -16.09
CA ALA A 257 -47.62 58.77 -17.53
C ALA A 257 -46.55 57.91 -18.24
N GLY A 258 -46.96 57.16 -19.28
CA GLY A 258 -46.03 56.66 -20.33
C GLY A 258 -46.48 55.38 -21.05
N MET A 259 -47.09 55.54 -22.23
CA MET A 259 -47.49 54.51 -23.22
C MET A 259 -46.61 53.23 -23.32
N GLY A 260 -47.21 52.02 -23.27
CA GLY A 260 -46.55 50.76 -23.67
C GLY A 260 -47.25 49.46 -23.21
N LYS A 261 -47.26 48.38 -24.02
CA LYS A 261 -47.98 47.11 -23.77
C LYS A 261 -47.02 45.95 -23.40
N GLY A 262 -47.42 45.01 -22.51
CA GLY A 262 -46.71 43.71 -22.30
C GLY A 262 -47.07 42.98 -20.98
N ILE A 263 -46.89 41.64 -20.89
CA ILE A 263 -47.36 40.79 -19.77
C ILE A 263 -46.24 39.80 -19.26
N LEU A 264 -46.19 39.56 -17.93
CA LEU A 264 -45.30 38.70 -17.07
C LEU A 264 -45.18 37.18 -17.43
N PRO A 265 -44.37 36.28 -16.76
CA PRO A 265 -43.63 36.33 -15.45
C PRO A 265 -42.24 35.59 -15.33
N THR A 266 -41.59 35.64 -14.14
CA THR A 266 -40.55 34.69 -13.57
C THR A 266 -40.29 34.99 -12.07
N PRO A 267 -39.63 34.15 -11.23
CA PRO A 267 -39.86 32.73 -10.90
C PRO A 267 -39.91 32.44 -9.36
N SER A 268 -40.09 31.17 -8.95
CA SER A 268 -40.07 30.74 -7.52
C SER A 268 -38.70 30.23 -7.03
N GLY A 269 -38.30 30.58 -5.80
CA GLY A 269 -37.18 29.94 -5.08
C GLY A 269 -37.52 28.50 -4.65
N MET A 270 -36.58 27.54 -4.59
CA MET A 270 -35.45 27.42 -3.64
C MET A 270 -35.88 27.31 -2.17
N ASN A 271 -35.69 26.10 -1.61
CA ASN A 271 -35.29 25.81 -0.23
C ASN A 271 -34.66 24.40 -0.26
N THR A 272 -33.35 24.22 -0.16
CA THR A 272 -32.51 24.26 1.06
C THR A 272 -32.91 23.23 2.13
N THR A 273 -31.87 22.51 2.56
CA THR A 273 -31.85 21.39 3.50
C THR A 273 -32.20 21.79 4.94
N SER A 274 -32.79 20.87 5.72
CA SER A 274 -32.20 20.36 6.98
C SER A 274 -33.23 19.60 7.85
N ALA A 275 -32.74 18.66 8.67
CA ALA A 275 -33.56 17.85 9.56
C ALA A 275 -33.99 18.60 10.84
N THR A 276 -35.17 18.29 11.39
CA THR A 276 -35.43 18.27 12.86
C THR A 276 -36.81 17.69 13.19
N SER A 277 -36.87 16.86 14.24
CA SER A 277 -38.02 16.53 15.11
C SER A 277 -39.43 16.37 14.51
N ARG A 278 -39.99 15.15 14.59
CA ARG A 278 -41.40 14.85 14.25
C ARG A 278 -42.38 15.60 15.16
N ARG A 279 -42.78 16.82 14.80
CA ARG A 279 -43.88 17.52 15.49
C ARG A 279 -45.21 16.86 15.12
N VAL A 280 -45.86 16.24 16.10
CA VAL A 280 -47.25 15.76 15.96
C VAL A 280 -48.15 16.95 15.62
N PRO A 281 -48.89 16.93 14.49
CA PRO A 281 -49.65 18.09 14.03
C PRO A 281 -50.77 18.45 15.02
N THR A 282 -51.03 19.75 15.14
CA THR A 282 -52.12 20.31 15.96
C THR A 282 -53.24 20.80 15.05
N CYS A 283 -54.47 20.38 15.32
CA CYS A 283 -55.60 20.73 14.48
C CYS A 283 -56.01 22.20 14.65
N PHE A 284 -55.86 23.03 13.62
CA PHE A 284 -56.28 24.44 13.56
C PHE A 284 -57.82 24.68 13.62
N TYR A 285 -58.61 23.71 14.10
CA TYR A 285 -60.06 23.86 14.29
C TYR A 285 -60.49 23.50 15.71
N CYS A 286 -59.97 22.40 16.28
CA CYS A 286 -60.29 21.98 17.66
C CYS A 286 -59.11 22.09 18.64
N ASN A 287 -57.94 22.56 18.17
CA ASN A 287 -56.67 22.70 18.89
C ASN A 287 -56.13 21.41 19.57
N LYS A 288 -56.72 20.24 19.31
CA LYS A 288 -56.19 18.94 19.76
C LYS A 288 -55.01 18.50 18.87
N ARG A 289 -54.04 17.79 19.47
CA ARG A 289 -52.89 17.22 18.76
C ARG A 289 -53.26 15.86 18.14
N GLY A 290 -52.56 15.46 17.07
CA GLY A 290 -52.66 14.13 16.44
C GLY A 290 -53.37 14.09 15.09
N HIS A 291 -53.96 15.19 14.63
CA HIS A 291 -54.62 15.28 13.31
C HIS A 291 -54.62 16.71 12.78
N VAL A 292 -54.85 16.87 11.47
CA VAL A 292 -54.95 18.16 10.78
C VAL A 292 -56.42 18.60 10.57
N LYS A 293 -56.66 19.85 10.16
CA LYS A 293 -58.02 20.42 9.99
C LYS A 293 -58.92 19.62 9.02
N SER A 294 -58.33 19.00 8.00
CA SER A 294 -59.01 18.10 7.04
C SER A 294 -59.46 16.76 7.63
N GLU A 295 -58.99 16.39 8.83
CA GLU A 295 -59.28 15.10 9.48
C GLU A 295 -59.91 15.28 10.87
N CYS A 296 -60.38 16.49 11.17
CA CYS A 296 -60.99 16.82 12.46
C CYS A 296 -62.43 16.30 12.57
N TRP A 297 -62.68 15.43 13.54
CA TRP A 297 -64.02 14.92 13.90
C TRP A 297 -65.01 16.00 14.35
N HIS A 298 -64.53 17.14 14.86
CA HIS A 298 -65.38 18.27 15.24
C HIS A 298 -65.72 19.20 14.07
N ASN A 299 -65.01 19.13 12.93
CA ASN A 299 -65.28 20.00 11.79
C ASN A 299 -66.54 19.51 11.03
N PRO A 300 -67.62 20.30 10.96
CA PRO A 300 -68.86 19.88 10.28
C PRO A 300 -68.67 19.61 8.79
N GLN A 301 -67.68 20.23 8.13
CA GLN A 301 -67.34 19.94 6.73
C GLN A 301 -66.81 18.51 6.52
N ASN A 302 -66.19 17.92 7.54
CA ASN A 302 -65.64 16.56 7.46
C ASN A 302 -66.70 15.48 7.73
N LYS A 303 -67.77 15.79 8.48
CA LYS A 303 -68.87 14.84 8.73
C LYS A 303 -69.52 14.36 7.42
N ASN A 304 -69.74 15.25 6.45
CA ASN A 304 -70.26 14.87 5.13
C ASN A 304 -69.29 13.99 4.33
N ASN A 305 -67.97 14.15 4.52
CA ASN A 305 -66.97 13.30 3.86
C ASN A 305 -66.91 11.88 4.47
N GLN A 306 -67.26 11.73 5.75
CA GLN A 306 -67.32 10.44 6.42
C GLN A 306 -68.51 9.60 5.91
N VAL A 307 -69.72 10.18 5.88
CA VAL A 307 -70.92 9.54 5.27
C VAL A 307 -70.69 9.19 3.79
N ARG A 308 -70.00 10.06 3.04
CA ARG A 308 -69.64 9.79 1.63
C ARG A 308 -68.62 8.65 1.47
N ARG A 309 -67.75 8.41 2.45
CA ARG A 309 -66.83 7.25 2.46
C ARG A 309 -67.56 5.97 2.83
N GLU A 310 -68.44 6.01 3.83
CA GLU A 310 -69.24 4.86 4.29
C GLU A 310 -70.19 4.37 3.18
N ASN A 311 -70.91 5.27 2.49
CA ASN A 311 -71.74 4.91 1.34
C ASN A 311 -70.92 4.31 0.17
N ARG A 312 -69.66 4.73 -0.01
CA ARG A 312 -68.76 4.18 -1.03
C ARG A 312 -68.15 2.83 -0.63
N ALA A 313 -68.11 2.52 0.66
CA ALA A 313 -67.72 1.20 1.16
C ALA A 313 -68.89 0.20 1.02
N ALA A 314 -70.10 0.58 1.44
CA ALA A 314 -71.30 -0.26 1.30
C ALA A 314 -71.58 -0.67 -0.15
N ALA A 315 -71.41 0.26 -1.11
CA ALA A 315 -71.55 -0.02 -2.54
C ALA A 315 -70.52 -1.02 -3.10
N ARG A 316 -69.39 -1.24 -2.41
CA ARG A 316 -68.36 -2.23 -2.78
C ARG A 316 -68.58 -3.61 -2.15
N SER A 317 -69.25 -3.66 -1.00
CA SER A 317 -69.59 -4.92 -0.31
C SER A 317 -70.77 -5.66 -0.96
N ALA A 318 -71.68 -4.95 -1.63
CA ALA A 318 -72.80 -5.55 -2.36
C ALA A 318 -72.37 -6.28 -3.67
N SER A 319 -71.21 -5.93 -4.23
CA SER A 319 -70.69 -6.51 -5.48
C SER A 319 -69.92 -7.84 -5.30
N SER A 320 -69.78 -8.36 -4.08
CA SER A 320 -68.93 -9.53 -3.77
C SER A 320 -69.68 -10.78 -3.30
N SER A 321 -71.01 -10.83 -3.40
CA SER A 321 -71.83 -11.94 -2.88
C SER A 321 -72.62 -12.72 -3.95
N SER A 322 -72.02 -12.93 -5.14
CA SER A 322 -72.57 -13.79 -6.19
C SER A 322 -71.42 -14.54 -6.89
N GLY A 323 -71.22 -15.82 -6.56
CA GLY A 323 -70.14 -16.63 -7.17
C GLY A 323 -69.67 -17.86 -6.38
N SER A 324 -70.56 -18.53 -5.65
CA SER A 324 -70.24 -19.79 -4.95
C SER A 324 -70.86 -21.00 -5.65
N ASN A 325 -70.01 -21.91 -6.15
CA ASN A 325 -70.18 -23.38 -6.29
C ASN A 325 -68.96 -23.89 -7.08
N GLN A 326 -67.99 -24.57 -6.46
CA GLN A 326 -67.99 -26.01 -6.18
C GLN A 326 -68.23 -26.91 -7.41
N THR A 327 -67.18 -27.58 -7.87
CA THR A 327 -67.16 -29.04 -8.05
C THR A 327 -65.75 -29.59 -7.80
N SER A 328 -65.68 -30.77 -7.19
CA SER A 328 -64.49 -31.58 -6.92
C SER A 328 -64.46 -32.80 -7.83
N ASN A 329 -63.26 -33.33 -8.13
CA ASN A 329 -62.89 -34.73 -8.49
C ASN A 329 -61.76 -34.77 -9.54
N VAL A 330 -60.93 -35.81 -9.72
CA VAL A 330 -60.43 -36.95 -8.89
C VAL A 330 -59.16 -37.47 -9.62
N SER A 331 -58.31 -38.25 -8.93
CA SER A 331 -57.05 -38.84 -9.42
C SER A 331 -57.16 -39.90 -10.54
N ALA A 332 -55.98 -40.42 -10.96
CA ALA A 332 -55.66 -41.50 -11.92
C ALA A 332 -55.57 -41.06 -13.40
N ASP A 333 -54.60 -41.54 -14.20
CA ASP A 333 -53.47 -42.49 -13.97
C ASP A 333 -52.14 -41.83 -14.39
#